data_AF-A0A965URA7-F1
#
_entry.id   AF-A0A965URA7-F1
#
_cell.length_a   1.000
_cell.length_b   1.000
_cell.length_c   1.000
_cell.angle_alpha   90.00
_cell.angle_beta   90.00
_cell.angle_gamma   90.00
#
_symmetry.space_group_name_H-M   'P 1'
#
loop_
_entity.id
_entity.type
_entity.pdbx_description
1 polymer ?
#
loop_
_entity_poly.entity_id
_entity_poly.type
_entity_poly.pdbx_seq_one_letter_code
_entity_poly.pdbx_strand_id
1 'polypeptide(L)'
;NVVNAEVDRIKPDVVFIDYLQIMTPQNSVQAGDTNKFFEDLTRDLKITSKRLNIPIVLLSQLNRSLETRTNKRPILSDIRKAAELIVAKNRNGMCGTAEMYFYDHLTKFTDLPIFPPKYKDDDQTPF
;
A
#
# COMPACT_ATOMS: atom_id res chain seq x y z
N ASN A 1 -19.28 17.63 13.79
CA ASN A 1 -18.19 16.88 13.13
C ASN A 1 -18.73 16.16 11.90
N VAL A 2 -18.53 16.73 10.71
CA VAL A 2 -19.07 16.22 9.44
C VAL A 2 -18.66 14.77 9.18
N VAL A 3 -17.41 14.42 9.51
CA VAL A 3 -16.88 13.05 9.34
C VAL A 3 -17.65 12.02 10.17
N ASN A 4 -17.96 12.31 11.44
CA ASN A 4 -18.74 11.37 12.27
C ASN A 4 -20.15 11.20 11.71
N ALA A 5 -20.79 12.29 11.26
CA ALA A 5 -22.13 12.22 10.67
C ALA A 5 -22.14 11.39 9.38
N GLU A 6 -21.13 11.53 8.52
CA GLU A 6 -20.99 10.71 7.31
C GLU A 6 -20.67 9.24 7.63
N VAL A 7 -19.82 8.97 8.62
CA VAL A 7 -19.54 7.60 9.08
C VAL A 7 -20.82 6.95 9.65
N ASP A 8 -21.59 7.66 10.46
CA ASP A 8 -22.83 7.12 11.04
C ASP A 8 -23.91 6.89 9.98
N ARG A 9 -23.92 7.73 8.93
CA ARG A 9 -24.83 7.62 7.79
C ARG A 9 -24.46 6.46 6.87
N ILE A 10 -23.19 6.35 6.47
CA ILE A 10 -22.70 5.39 5.48
C ILE A 10 -22.47 4.02 6.12
N LYS A 11 -22.02 4.00 7.39
CA LYS A 11 -21.60 2.81 8.14
C LYS A 11 -20.61 1.93 7.36
N PRO A 12 -19.44 2.47 6.99
CA PRO A 12 -18.51 1.74 6.13
C PRO A 12 -17.86 0.56 6.87
N ASP A 13 -17.65 -0.55 6.17
CA ASP A 13 -16.92 -1.71 6.69
C ASP A 13 -15.41 -1.48 6.76
N VAL A 14 -14.89 -0.54 5.97
CA VAL A 14 -13.47 -0.20 5.90
C VAL A 14 -13.29 1.23 5.37
N VAL A 15 -12.23 1.91 5.83
CA VAL A 15 -11.83 3.23 5.34
C VAL A 15 -10.47 3.16 4.68
N PHE A 16 -10.37 3.62 3.44
CA PHE A 16 -9.11 3.77 2.70
C PHE A 16 -8.69 5.24 2.66
N ILE A 17 -7.41 5.50 2.87
CA ILE A 17 -6.81 6.84 2.83
C ILE A 17 -5.58 6.78 1.91
N ASP A 18 -5.64 7.51 0.80
CA ASP A 18 -4.59 7.61 -0.22
C ASP A 18 -4.25 9.09 -0.48
N TYR A 19 -3.06 9.61 -0.17
CA TYR A 19 -1.97 9.05 0.64
C TYR A 19 -1.56 10.02 1.76
N LEU A 20 -0.90 9.49 2.79
CA LEU A 20 -0.54 10.20 4.02
C LEU A 20 0.17 11.53 3.79
N GLN A 21 1.08 11.60 2.81
CA GLN A 21 1.88 12.80 2.57
C GLN A 21 1.11 13.98 1.92
N ILE A 22 -0.13 13.78 1.46
CA ILE A 22 -1.02 14.91 1.10
C ILE A 22 -1.51 15.62 2.38
N MET A 23 -1.49 14.95 3.54
CA MET A 23 -1.87 15.54 4.82
C MET A 23 -0.77 16.51 5.27
N THR A 24 -0.94 17.77 4.87
CA THR A 24 0.04 18.83 5.12
C THR A 24 -0.31 19.51 6.45
N PRO A 25 0.65 19.71 7.37
CA PRO A 25 0.42 20.58 8.53
C PRO A 25 0.12 21.99 8.04
N GLN A 26 -0.93 22.63 8.58
CA GLN A 26 -1.41 23.94 8.10
C GLN A 26 -0.41 25.10 8.28
N ASN A 27 0.70 24.86 8.99
CA ASN A 27 1.75 25.84 9.22
C ASN A 27 3.06 25.33 8.63
N SER A 28 3.88 26.24 8.10
CA SER A 28 5.22 25.95 7.56
C SER A 28 6.11 25.39 8.67
N VAL A 29 6.16 24.09 8.74
CA VAL A 29 6.72 23.34 9.86
C VAL A 29 8.13 22.85 9.48
N GLN A 30 9.11 23.06 10.36
CA GLN A 30 10.48 22.59 10.18
C GLN A 30 10.50 21.05 10.04
N ALA A 31 11.42 20.49 9.26
CA ALA A 31 11.42 19.07 8.90
C ALA A 31 11.34 18.07 10.08
N GLY A 32 11.77 18.47 11.29
CA GLY A 32 11.65 17.65 12.51
C GLY A 32 10.23 17.51 13.04
N ASP A 33 9.40 18.52 12.87
CA ASP A 33 8.02 18.55 13.34
C ASP A 33 7.07 17.77 12.41
N THR A 34 7.44 17.57 11.14
CA THR A 34 6.65 16.77 10.18
C THR A 34 6.57 15.30 10.59
N ASN A 35 7.66 14.71 11.10
CA ASN A 35 7.66 13.34 11.59
C ASN A 35 6.76 13.18 12.83
N LYS A 36 6.81 14.15 13.74
CA LYS A 36 5.96 14.19 14.93
C LYS A 36 4.48 14.32 14.56
N PHE A 37 4.17 15.18 13.58
CA PHE A 37 2.81 15.29 13.04
C PHE A 37 2.29 13.95 12.51
N PHE A 38 3.10 13.20 11.74
CA PHE A 38 2.69 11.88 11.24
C PHE A 38 2.55 10.85 12.38
N GLU A 39 3.38 10.90 13.42
CA GLU A 39 3.22 10.05 14.60
C GLU A 39 1.89 10.34 15.33
N ASP A 40 1.59 11.60 15.60
CA ASP A 40 0.36 12.03 16.27
C ASP A 40 -0.88 11.65 15.42
N LEU A 41 -0.83 11.93 14.11
CA LEU A 41 -1.89 11.61 13.18
C LEU A 41 -2.16 10.09 13.11
N THR A 42 -1.12 9.27 12.98
CA THR A 42 -1.30 7.80 12.94
C THR A 42 -1.82 7.24 14.26
N ARG A 43 -1.45 7.85 15.40
CA ARG A 43 -2.02 7.52 16.71
C ARG A 43 -3.51 7.86 16.79
N ASP A 44 -3.90 9.05 16.34
CA ASP A 44 -5.29 9.50 16.32
C ASP A 44 -6.16 8.64 15.40
N LEU A 45 -5.64 8.26 14.23
CA LEU A 45 -6.29 7.30 13.34
C LEU A 45 -6.46 5.94 14.01
N LYS A 46 -5.46 5.47 14.76
CA LYS A 46 -5.56 4.20 15.49
C LYS A 46 -6.64 4.23 16.58
N ILE A 47 -6.73 5.34 17.32
CA ILE A 47 -7.78 5.53 18.34
C ILE A 47 -9.15 5.59 17.67
N THR A 48 -9.27 6.34 16.57
CA THR A 48 -10.51 6.49 15.81
C THR A 48 -10.99 5.16 15.25
N SER A 49 -10.10 4.36 14.64
CA SER A 49 -10.40 3.01 14.16
C SER A 49 -10.97 2.12 15.27
N LYS A 50 -10.38 2.16 16.47
CA LYS A 50 -10.88 1.39 17.63
C LYS A 50 -12.23 1.89 18.13
N ARG A 51 -12.42 3.21 18.21
CA ARG A 51 -13.67 3.83 18.68
C ARG A 51 -14.84 3.51 17.76
N LEU A 52 -14.60 3.55 16.45
CA LEU A 52 -15.62 3.27 15.43
C LEU A 52 -15.78 1.78 15.13
N ASN A 53 -14.83 0.94 15.58
CA ASN A 53 -14.73 -0.47 15.21
C ASN A 53 -14.66 -0.71 13.69
N ILE A 54 -13.96 0.19 12.97
CA ILE A 54 -13.81 0.14 11.52
C ILE A 54 -12.31 0.07 11.19
N PRO A 55 -11.84 -0.92 10.41
CA PRO A 55 -10.48 -0.98 9.88
C PRO A 55 -10.15 0.24 9.02
N ILE A 56 -8.96 0.81 9.24
CA ILE A 56 -8.41 1.90 8.42
C ILE A 56 -7.17 1.38 7.69
N VAL A 57 -7.17 1.51 6.36
CA VAL A 57 -6.03 1.24 5.48
C VAL A 57 -5.48 2.58 5.00
N LEU A 58 -4.22 2.85 5.32
CA LEU A 58 -3.55 4.10 5.01
C LEU A 58 -2.33 3.82 4.13
N LEU A 59 -2.23 4.51 2.99
CA LEU A 59 -1.08 4.43 2.11
C LEU A 59 -0.03 5.47 2.51
N SER A 60 1.21 5.04 2.69
CA SER A 60 2.37 5.91 2.86
C SER A 60 3.47 5.53 1.89
N GLN A 61 4.07 6.53 1.25
CA GLN A 61 5.25 6.32 0.42
C GLN A 61 6.51 6.19 1.29
N LEU A 62 7.38 5.23 0.96
CA LEU A 62 8.70 5.13 1.58
C LEU A 62 9.66 6.18 1.00
N ASN A 63 10.65 6.60 1.79
CA ASN A 63 11.69 7.50 1.31
C ASN A 63 12.61 6.78 0.31
N ARG A 64 12.89 7.40 -0.85
CA ARG A 64 13.68 6.83 -1.97
C ARG A 64 15.15 6.59 -1.65
N SER A 65 15.68 7.09 -0.53
CA SER A 65 17.06 6.84 -0.11
C SER A 65 17.41 5.35 0.09
N LEU A 66 16.41 4.47 0.14
CA LEU A 66 16.55 3.01 0.23
C LEU A 66 17.03 2.34 -1.08
N GLU A 67 17.10 3.06 -2.19
CA GLU A 67 17.46 2.52 -3.52
C GLU A 67 18.97 2.29 -3.75
N THR A 68 19.83 2.58 -2.75
CA THR A 68 21.29 2.46 -2.85
C THR A 68 21.86 1.06 -2.53
N ARG A 69 21.03 0.02 -2.38
CA ARG A 69 21.53 -1.34 -2.14
C ARG A 69 21.95 -2.04 -3.44
N THR A 70 23.26 -2.28 -3.54
CA THR A 70 23.95 -3.10 -4.55
C THR A 70 23.63 -4.59 -4.37
N ASN A 71 22.46 -5.02 -4.82
CA ASN A 71 22.27 -6.40 -5.28
C ASN A 71 21.01 -6.48 -6.16
N LYS A 72 21.16 -6.13 -7.45
CA LYS A 72 20.15 -6.38 -8.48
C LYS A 72 20.58 -7.55 -9.33
N ARG A 73 20.08 -8.76 -9.06
CA ARG A 73 19.81 -9.79 -10.09
C ARG A 73 18.65 -10.69 -9.67
N PRO A 74 17.55 -10.65 -10.42
CA PRO A 74 16.93 -11.88 -10.89
C PRO A 74 17.08 -12.02 -12.41
N ILE A 75 17.36 -13.24 -12.84
CA ILE A 75 17.48 -13.69 -14.23
C ILE A 75 16.16 -14.41 -14.57
N LEU A 76 15.67 -14.26 -15.80
CA LEU A 76 14.45 -14.82 -16.42
C LEU A 76 13.20 -13.92 -16.37
N SER A 77 12.61 -13.71 -17.54
CA SER A 77 11.54 -12.77 -17.87
C SER A 77 10.23 -12.98 -17.12
N ASP A 78 9.97 -14.17 -16.60
CA ASP A 78 8.73 -14.51 -15.89
C ASP A 78 8.73 -14.06 -14.43
N ILE A 79 9.92 -13.98 -13.80
CA ILE A 79 10.09 -13.44 -12.45
C ILE A 79 9.87 -11.90 -12.44
N ARG A 80 9.98 -11.23 -13.59
CA ARG A 80 9.77 -9.77 -13.70
C ARG A 80 8.31 -9.35 -13.45
N LYS A 81 7.36 -10.27 -13.57
CA LYS A 81 5.95 -10.00 -13.31
C LYS A 81 5.52 -10.47 -11.92
N ALA A 82 6.42 -11.07 -11.14
CA ALA A 82 6.17 -11.37 -9.74
C ALA A 82 6.34 -10.08 -8.91
N ALA A 83 5.35 -9.79 -8.09
CA ALA A 83 5.37 -8.72 -7.10
C ALA A 83 5.35 -9.32 -5.70
N GLU A 84 6.07 -8.68 -4.77
CA GLU A 84 6.13 -9.11 -3.38
C GLU A 84 5.34 -8.15 -2.48
N LEU A 85 4.33 -8.69 -1.78
CA LEU A 85 3.65 -8.01 -0.70
C LEU A 85 4.28 -8.42 0.63
N ILE A 86 5.12 -7.55 1.18
CA ILE A 86 5.87 -7.81 2.42
C ILE A 86 5.03 -7.39 3.63
N VAL A 87 4.65 -8.37 4.46
CA VAL A 87 4.04 -8.15 5.78
C VAL A 87 5.16 -8.06 6.81
N ALA A 88 5.75 -6.88 6.93
CA ALA A 88 6.87 -6.64 7.85
C ALA A 88 6.47 -6.65 9.34
N LYS A 89 5.22 -6.32 9.65
CA LYS A 89 4.71 -6.26 11.02
C LYS A 89 3.26 -6.73 11.11
N ASN A 90 3.02 -7.72 11.95
CA ASN A 90 1.70 -8.22 12.29
C ASN A 90 1.56 -8.32 13.80
N ARG A 91 0.48 -7.77 14.39
CA ARG A 91 0.25 -7.80 15.84
C ARG A 91 -0.24 -9.16 16.32
N ASN A 92 -0.99 -9.88 15.48
CA ASN A 92 -1.79 -11.04 15.88
C ASN A 92 -1.47 -12.30 15.05
N GLY A 93 -0.31 -12.35 14.38
CA GLY A 93 0.04 -13.45 13.49
C GLY A 93 1.45 -13.35 12.95
N MET A 94 1.77 -14.20 11.96
CA MET A 94 3.09 -14.22 11.33
C MET A 94 3.34 -13.00 10.44
N CYS A 95 4.61 -12.61 10.37
CA CYS A 95 5.16 -11.77 9.31
C CYS A 95 5.64 -12.67 8.16
N GLY A 96 5.78 -12.12 6.96
CA GLY A 96 6.24 -12.87 5.79
C GLY A 96 6.09 -12.10 4.50
N THR A 97 6.35 -12.76 3.38
CA THR A 97 6.16 -12.21 2.04
C THR A 97 5.11 -13.03 1.32
N ALA A 98 4.10 -12.35 0.77
CA ALA A 98 3.18 -12.96 -0.18
C ALA A 98 3.65 -12.61 -1.59
N GLU A 99 3.86 -13.63 -2.42
CA GLU A 99 4.16 -13.45 -3.83
C GLU A 99 2.85 -13.34 -4.62
N MET A 100 2.82 -12.41 -5.57
CA MET A 100 1.66 -12.10 -6.41
C MET A 100 2.11 -11.94 -7.86
N TYR A 101 1.20 -12.11 -8.80
CA TYR A 101 1.45 -11.75 -10.20
C TYR A 101 0.93 -10.36 -10.51
N PHE A 102 1.71 -9.55 -11.24
CA PHE A 102 1.35 -8.21 -11.67
C PHE A 102 1.16 -8.15 -13.20
N TYR A 103 -0.07 -7.90 -13.62
CA TYR A 103 -0.41 -7.57 -15.00
C TYR A 103 -0.20 -6.06 -15.22
N ASP A 104 0.93 -5.72 -15.81
CA ASP A 104 1.35 -4.34 -16.13
C ASP A 104 0.31 -3.54 -16.92
N HIS A 105 -0.21 -4.10 -18.03
CA HIS A 105 -1.18 -3.48 -18.91
C HIS A 105 -2.55 -3.24 -18.25
N LEU A 106 -2.82 -3.89 -17.12
CA LEU A 106 -4.05 -3.70 -16.34
C LEU A 106 -3.80 -3.01 -15.01
N THR A 107 -2.55 -2.74 -14.65
CA THR A 107 -2.17 -2.32 -13.28
C THR A 107 -2.81 -3.19 -12.20
N LYS A 108 -2.87 -4.51 -12.45
CA LYS A 108 -3.66 -5.46 -11.65
C LYS A 108 -2.78 -6.51 -11.00
N PHE A 109 -2.94 -6.67 -9.69
CA PHE A 109 -2.36 -7.78 -8.95
C PHE A 109 -3.33 -8.97 -8.90
N THR A 110 -2.81 -10.18 -9.00
CA THR A 110 -3.56 -11.44 -8.82
C THR A 110 -2.76 -12.41 -7.98
N ASP A 111 -3.43 -13.45 -7.48
CA ASP A 111 -2.74 -14.61 -6.91
C ASP A 111 -1.75 -15.19 -7.93
N LEU A 112 -0.72 -15.86 -7.43
CA LEU A 112 0.20 -16.60 -8.29
C LEU A 112 -0.59 -17.69 -9.02
N PRO A 113 -0.55 -17.70 -10.36
CA PRO A 113 -1.32 -18.66 -11.10
C PRO A 113 -0.69 -20.06 -10.92
N ILE A 114 -1.51 -21.06 -10.58
CA ILE A 114 -1.09 -22.46 -10.35
C ILE A 114 -0.40 -23.04 -11.60
N PHE A 115 -0.68 -22.47 -12.76
CA PHE A 115 0.02 -22.70 -14.02
C PHE A 115 0.46 -21.35 -14.58
N PRO A 116 1.68 -21.22 -15.14
CA PRO A 116 2.05 -19.99 -15.83
C PRO A 116 0.95 -19.64 -16.84
N PRO A 117 0.49 -18.37 -16.89
CA PRO A 117 -0.54 -17.99 -17.84
C PRO A 117 0.00 -18.38 -19.23
N LYS A 118 -0.84 -19.06 -20.02
CA LYS A 118 -0.52 -19.34 -21.42
C LYS A 118 -0.54 -18.02 -22.17
N TYR A 119 0.50 -17.20 -22.00
CA TYR A 119 0.75 -16.10 -22.90
C TYR A 119 1.24 -16.75 -24.18
N LYS A 120 0.38 -16.82 -25.19
CA LYS A 120 0.87 -16.92 -26.56
C LYS A 120 1.56 -15.60 -26.83
N ASP A 121 2.80 -15.63 -27.28
CA ASP A 121 3.51 -14.49 -27.84
C ASP A 121 2.89 -14.06 -29.20
N ASP A 122 1.56 -13.96 -29.28
CA ASP A 122 0.80 -13.72 -30.52
C ASP A 122 0.13 -12.34 -30.55
N ASP A 123 0.43 -11.43 -29.62
CA ASP A 123 0.09 -10.00 -29.77
C ASP A 123 1.25 -9.24 -30.42
N GLN A 124 1.59 -9.65 -31.65
CA GLN A 124 1.87 -8.66 -32.68
C GLN A 124 0.53 -8.09 -33.13
N THR A 125 0.00 -7.10 -32.41
CA THR A 125 -1.03 -6.22 -33.00
C THR A 125 -0.31 -5.11 -33.77
N PRO A 126 -0.40 -5.07 -35.11
CA PRO A 126 0.15 -3.96 -35.87
C PRO A 126 -0.92 -2.88 -35.94
N PHE A 127 -0.81 -1.78 -35.18
CA PHE A 127 -1.26 -0.43 -35.54
C PHE A 127 -0.56 0.61 -34.65
#